data_AF-A0A2K0UUR4-F1
#
_entry.id   AF-A0A2K0UUR4-F1
#
_cell.length_a   1.000
_cell.length_b   1.000
_cell.length_c   1.000
_cell.angle_alpha   90.00
_cell.angle_beta   90.00
_cell.angle_gamma   90.00
#
_symmetry.space_group_name_H-M   'P 1'
#
loop_
_entity.id
_entity.type
_entity.pdbx_description
1 polymer ?
#
loop_
_entity_poly.entity_id
_entity_poly.type
_entity_poly.pdbx_seq_one_letter_code
_entity_poly.pdbx_strand_id
1 'polypeptide(L)'
;MRLIALLSLSVSAVAELLRPNGISLSLNGTNYFLSPSVQGTLPKSLTPATIAADSLAFVPITIVSNNTAEKDLPKLFKSWAQKDDVWQPAFSELVVLLKSPGCKSTTTTFNNGIKSAVSCWHKAPEIPPGPYFLDPYRGSLHQVYRLYDDFSGSFLESILQSPDGTFQTLSAHAPGSSSVTIGVPSRLYFTRTKEKPLAGVRVGVKDLYDLKGVKSSRGNRAWYNLYPAANKTAPAIQNLIDAGAVIVGTQKLSQFANGENPTADWVSYLAPFNPRGDGYQGPSSSSSGAGASVASYPWLDLAVGSDTGGSIRGPAGVSGVFGNRPTHGLVSLDNVMPLSPKMDTAGFLTRDPEIWSAAQAAMYKKNYTTFSKDKAKYPRTVYTAGFPANDTPEGAILHQFANDLADFLATNVTEYNISQHWASAGPKSIRNTPLTELLNVTYAALITKQQISLVKEPFFKDYAVAHDGRTPYIDPAPSARWAWGESQPDSLLNDAIHNKTIFMDWFNQNVLPKDKDSQRCSSSILLYTQGPGIFSRRDVYLDPPSVPFGWSLSRISIFSEAPDSVYPIGEVSQFSEITGRNESLPVSVNIMVARGCDGLVPRLAEDLVGLGLLKIPKTGKSMSGGSILF
;
A
#
# COMPACT_ATOMS: atom_id res chain seq x y z
N MET A 1 -18.64 -33.76 63.21
CA MET A 1 -19.08 -32.59 62.41
C MET A 1 -17.93 -32.20 61.47
N ARG A 2 -17.89 -32.77 60.25
CA ARG A 2 -17.04 -32.32 59.15
C ARG A 2 -17.83 -32.48 57.86
N LEU A 3 -18.12 -31.35 57.22
CA LEU A 3 -18.87 -31.21 55.97
C LEU A 3 -18.14 -31.88 54.82
N ILE A 4 -18.87 -32.65 54.01
CA ILE A 4 -18.49 -33.05 52.66
C ILE A 4 -19.02 -31.95 51.73
N ALA A 5 -18.12 -31.21 51.08
CA ALA A 5 -18.47 -30.28 50.00
C ALA A 5 -18.35 -31.03 48.67
N LEU A 6 -19.49 -31.30 48.01
CA LEU A 6 -19.51 -31.71 46.61
C LEU A 6 -19.21 -30.48 45.74
N LEU A 7 -18.05 -30.46 45.08
CA LEU A 7 -17.80 -29.58 43.95
C LEU A 7 -18.54 -30.14 42.72
N SER A 8 -19.62 -29.47 42.31
CA SER A 8 -20.23 -29.66 41.00
C SER A 8 -19.34 -29.00 39.94
N LEU A 9 -18.58 -29.80 39.18
CA LEU A 9 -17.98 -29.36 37.92
C LEU A 9 -19.10 -29.22 36.87
N SER A 10 -19.59 -28.00 36.68
CA SER A 10 -20.38 -27.66 35.49
C SER A 10 -19.43 -27.55 34.30
N VAL A 11 -19.28 -28.63 33.53
CA VAL A 11 -18.67 -28.57 32.21
C VAL A 11 -19.68 -27.88 31.29
N SER A 12 -19.56 -26.55 31.15
CA SER A 12 -20.26 -25.82 30.10
C SER A 12 -19.58 -26.19 28.77
N ALA A 13 -20.10 -27.22 28.11
CA ALA A 13 -19.81 -27.49 26.72
C ALA A 13 -20.26 -26.27 25.91
N VAL A 14 -19.31 -25.43 25.51
CA VAL A 14 -19.56 -24.37 24.53
C VAL A 14 -19.80 -25.11 23.22
N ALA A 15 -21.07 -25.24 22.82
CA ALA A 15 -21.38 -25.75 21.49
C ALA A 15 -20.69 -24.84 20.47
N GLU A 16 -19.76 -25.39 19.68
CA GLU A 16 -19.17 -24.66 18.57
C GLU A 16 -20.29 -24.27 17.60
N LEU A 17 -20.57 -22.97 17.53
CA LEU A 17 -21.58 -22.44 16.63
C LEU A 17 -21.03 -22.52 15.21
N LEU A 18 -21.67 -23.30 14.33
CA LEU A 18 -21.38 -23.27 12.89
C LEU A 18 -21.56 -21.84 12.36
N ARG A 19 -20.48 -21.24 11.87
CA ARG A 19 -20.52 -19.92 11.21
C ARG A 19 -20.29 -20.11 9.71
N PRO A 20 -21.24 -19.67 8.85
CA PRO A 20 -21.03 -19.72 7.41
C PRO A 20 -19.87 -18.80 7.01
N ASN A 21 -18.96 -19.30 6.18
CA ASN A 21 -17.78 -18.56 5.70
C ASN A 21 -17.99 -17.95 4.30
N GLY A 22 -19.24 -17.70 3.91
CA GLY A 22 -19.61 -17.17 2.59
C GLY A 22 -19.69 -18.25 1.50
N ILE A 23 -19.97 -17.81 0.27
CA ILE A 23 -20.25 -18.69 -0.88
C ILE A 23 -19.57 -18.12 -2.12
N SER A 24 -18.87 -18.97 -2.87
CA SER A 24 -18.33 -18.64 -4.19
C SER A 24 -19.36 -18.98 -5.28
N LEU A 25 -19.51 -18.11 -6.26
CA LEU A 25 -20.37 -18.33 -7.43
C LEU A 25 -19.79 -17.67 -8.67
N SER A 26 -20.34 -18.01 -9.84
CA SER A 26 -19.95 -17.42 -11.12
C SER A 26 -21.15 -16.80 -11.81
N LEU A 27 -20.97 -15.63 -12.41
CA LEU A 27 -21.98 -14.93 -13.20
C LEU A 27 -21.32 -14.43 -14.49
N ASN A 28 -21.76 -14.97 -15.63
CA ASN A 28 -21.21 -14.69 -16.97
C ASN A 28 -19.68 -14.81 -17.04
N GLY A 29 -19.13 -15.87 -16.45
CA GLY A 29 -17.68 -16.14 -16.45
C GLY A 29 -16.86 -15.30 -15.46
N THR A 30 -17.49 -14.38 -14.72
CA THR A 30 -16.85 -13.66 -13.61
C THR A 30 -17.12 -14.37 -12.29
N ASN A 31 -16.06 -14.65 -11.54
CA ASN A 31 -16.16 -15.29 -10.23
C ASN A 31 -16.40 -14.26 -9.14
N TYR A 32 -17.31 -14.58 -8.22
CA TYR A 32 -17.69 -13.74 -7.11
C TYR A 32 -17.69 -14.54 -5.81
N PHE A 33 -17.55 -13.81 -4.71
CA PHE A 33 -17.76 -14.31 -3.36
C PHE A 33 -18.81 -13.46 -2.65
N LEU A 34 -19.73 -14.15 -1.99
CA LEU A 34 -20.83 -13.56 -1.24
C LEU A 34 -20.44 -13.52 0.23
N SER A 35 -20.48 -12.32 0.81
CA SER A 35 -20.24 -12.16 2.23
C SER A 35 -21.24 -12.99 3.04
N PRO A 36 -20.79 -13.68 4.11
CA PRO A 36 -21.70 -14.30 5.05
C PRO A 36 -22.54 -13.27 5.82
N SER A 37 -22.14 -12.00 5.85
CA SER A 37 -22.88 -10.92 6.51
C SER A 37 -24.03 -10.43 5.63
N VAL A 38 -25.26 -10.52 6.15
CA VAL A 38 -26.47 -10.01 5.50
C VAL A 38 -26.52 -8.48 5.62
N GLN A 39 -26.65 -7.79 4.49
CA GLN A 39 -26.70 -6.31 4.43
C GLN A 39 -28.13 -5.76 4.56
N GLY A 40 -29.13 -6.58 4.27
CA GLY A 40 -30.54 -6.21 4.40
C GLY A 40 -31.44 -7.37 4.01
N THR A 41 -32.74 -7.21 4.27
CA THR A 41 -33.75 -8.21 3.91
C THR A 41 -34.82 -7.56 3.04
N LEU A 42 -34.89 -7.98 1.78
CA LEU A 42 -35.88 -7.54 0.82
C LEU A 42 -37.25 -8.19 1.13
N PRO A 43 -38.35 -7.41 1.20
CA PRO A 43 -39.69 -7.95 1.33
C PRO A 43 -40.04 -8.90 0.18
N LYS A 44 -40.72 -10.01 0.48
CA LYS A 44 -41.18 -10.99 -0.53
C LYS A 44 -42.01 -10.36 -1.66
N SER A 45 -42.78 -9.31 -1.35
CA SER A 45 -43.58 -8.58 -2.35
C SER A 45 -42.74 -7.88 -3.44
N LEU A 46 -41.44 -7.67 -3.20
CA LEU A 46 -40.51 -7.05 -4.15
C LEU A 46 -39.64 -8.09 -4.87
N THR A 47 -39.86 -9.38 -4.61
CA THR A 47 -39.19 -10.48 -5.31
C THR A 47 -40.10 -10.96 -6.44
N PRO A 48 -39.74 -10.82 -7.72
CA PRO A 48 -40.59 -11.26 -8.82
C PRO A 48 -40.94 -12.75 -8.73
N ALA A 49 -42.21 -13.11 -8.96
CA ALA A 49 -42.69 -14.49 -8.85
C ALA A 49 -41.99 -15.46 -9.82
N THR A 50 -41.51 -14.97 -10.97
CA THR A 50 -40.74 -15.75 -11.96
C THR A 50 -39.36 -16.18 -11.47
N ILE A 51 -38.80 -15.48 -10.48
CA ILE A 51 -37.46 -15.75 -9.91
C ILE A 51 -37.55 -16.72 -8.73
N ALA A 52 -38.70 -16.81 -8.06
CA ALA A 52 -38.93 -17.68 -6.91
C ALA A 52 -39.01 -19.19 -7.23
N ALA A 53 -38.90 -19.58 -8.52
CA ALA A 53 -39.09 -20.95 -8.97
C ALA A 53 -37.85 -21.84 -8.77
N ASP A 54 -36.65 -21.28 -8.65
CA ASP A 54 -35.41 -22.03 -8.38
C ASP A 54 -34.89 -21.74 -6.96
N SER A 55 -35.34 -22.56 -6.00
CA SER A 55 -35.18 -22.31 -4.55
C SER A 55 -33.75 -22.33 -4.01
N LEU A 56 -32.76 -22.70 -4.83
CA LEU A 56 -31.35 -22.85 -4.42
C LEU A 56 -30.41 -21.81 -5.06
N ALA A 57 -30.88 -21.02 -6.03
CA ALA A 57 -30.04 -20.08 -6.77
C ALA A 57 -30.07 -18.67 -6.16
N PHE A 58 -28.89 -18.09 -5.93
CA PHE A 58 -28.76 -16.66 -5.63
C PHE A 58 -29.00 -15.83 -6.89
N VAL A 59 -29.69 -14.70 -6.74
CA VAL A 59 -30.13 -13.87 -7.86
C VAL A 59 -29.35 -12.56 -7.88
N PRO A 60 -28.72 -12.16 -8.99
CA PRO A 60 -28.06 -10.87 -9.10
C PRO A 60 -29.10 -9.75 -9.05
N ILE A 61 -28.86 -8.75 -8.22
CA ILE A 61 -29.77 -7.63 -8.00
C ILE A 61 -28.98 -6.34 -7.85
N THR A 62 -29.53 -5.24 -8.33
CA THR A 62 -28.99 -3.89 -8.15
C THR A 62 -29.87 -3.08 -7.20
N ILE A 63 -29.27 -2.52 -6.17
CA ILE A 63 -29.92 -1.54 -5.28
C ILE A 63 -29.50 -0.14 -5.75
N VAL A 64 -30.48 0.74 -5.97
CA VAL A 64 -30.24 2.15 -6.35
C VAL A 64 -30.82 3.06 -5.28
N SER A 65 -29.99 3.99 -4.79
CA SER A 65 -30.33 4.91 -3.72
C SER A 65 -31.22 6.07 -4.17
N ASN A 66 -31.72 6.81 -3.18
CA ASN A 66 -32.76 7.84 -3.28
C ASN A 66 -32.56 8.86 -4.42
N ASN A 67 -33.69 9.36 -4.94
CA ASN A 67 -33.83 10.44 -5.93
C ASN A 67 -33.37 10.14 -7.37
N THR A 68 -33.02 8.89 -7.69
CA THR A 68 -32.85 8.49 -9.10
C THR A 68 -34.21 8.15 -9.69
N ALA A 69 -34.64 8.87 -10.73
CA ALA A 69 -35.82 8.51 -11.50
C ALA A 69 -35.52 7.34 -12.43
N GLU A 70 -36.51 6.50 -12.70
CA GLU A 70 -36.35 5.30 -13.55
C GLU A 70 -35.74 5.62 -14.92
N LYS A 71 -36.15 6.74 -15.54
CA LYS A 71 -35.62 7.23 -16.83
C LYS A 71 -34.11 7.48 -16.83
N ASP A 72 -33.50 7.69 -15.66
CA ASP A 72 -32.08 8.01 -15.51
C ASP A 72 -31.23 6.75 -15.27
N LEU A 73 -31.85 5.58 -15.05
CA LEU A 73 -31.15 4.31 -14.81
C LEU A 73 -30.18 3.90 -15.93
N PRO A 74 -30.51 4.03 -17.24
CA PRO A 74 -29.56 3.70 -18.31
C PRO A 74 -28.26 4.52 -18.22
N LYS A 75 -28.39 5.81 -17.90
CA LYS A 75 -27.26 6.72 -17.72
C LYS A 75 -26.46 6.36 -16.46
N LEU A 76 -27.15 6.01 -15.37
CA LEU A 76 -26.52 5.57 -14.13
C LEU A 76 -25.70 4.29 -14.35
N PHE A 77 -26.29 3.26 -14.94
CA PHE A 77 -25.63 1.97 -15.19
C PHE A 77 -24.45 2.10 -16.14
N LYS A 78 -24.56 2.95 -17.18
CA LYS A 78 -23.40 3.29 -18.02
C LYS A 78 -22.27 3.93 -17.22
N SER A 79 -22.59 4.82 -16.27
CA SER A 79 -21.58 5.43 -15.39
C SER A 79 -20.99 4.41 -14.41
N TRP A 80 -21.78 3.49 -13.89
CA TRP A 80 -21.33 2.45 -12.97
C TRP A 80 -20.37 1.47 -13.65
N ALA A 81 -20.70 1.01 -14.86
CA ALA A 81 -19.83 0.14 -15.66
C ALA A 81 -18.44 0.74 -15.97
N GLN A 82 -18.31 2.07 -15.90
CA GLN A 82 -17.03 2.77 -16.10
C GLN A 82 -16.22 2.93 -14.80
N LYS A 83 -16.91 3.03 -13.66
CA LYS A 83 -16.30 3.34 -12.35
C LYS A 83 -16.10 2.11 -11.46
N ASP A 84 -16.85 1.06 -11.72
CA ASP A 84 -16.88 -0.16 -10.92
C ASP A 84 -16.58 -1.38 -11.79
N ASP A 85 -15.67 -2.19 -11.29
CA ASP A 85 -15.18 -3.42 -11.91
C ASP A 85 -15.85 -4.66 -11.31
N VAL A 86 -16.81 -4.49 -10.40
CA VAL A 86 -17.57 -5.58 -9.76
C VAL A 86 -18.96 -5.70 -10.38
N TRP A 87 -19.65 -4.57 -10.55
CA TRP A 87 -20.94 -4.49 -11.23
C TRP A 87 -20.78 -4.80 -12.72
N GLN A 88 -21.67 -5.63 -13.24
CA GLN A 88 -21.79 -5.97 -14.66
C GLN A 88 -23.27 -5.93 -15.09
N PRO A 89 -23.57 -5.83 -16.40
CA PRO A 89 -24.94 -5.71 -16.89
C PRO A 89 -25.94 -6.76 -16.36
N ALA A 90 -25.50 -7.99 -16.07
CA ALA A 90 -26.37 -9.02 -15.49
C ALA A 90 -26.99 -8.63 -14.14
N PHE A 91 -26.37 -7.73 -13.37
CA PHE A 91 -26.97 -7.19 -12.15
C PHE A 91 -28.16 -6.26 -12.40
N SER A 92 -28.43 -5.85 -13.65
CA SER A 92 -29.59 -5.02 -13.96
C SER A 92 -30.88 -5.81 -14.18
N GLU A 93 -30.86 -7.15 -14.16
CA GLU A 93 -32.07 -7.98 -14.31
C GLU A 93 -33.11 -7.69 -13.24
N LEU A 94 -32.67 -7.46 -12.00
CA LEU A 94 -33.52 -7.01 -10.90
C LEU A 94 -32.97 -5.71 -10.34
N VAL A 95 -33.79 -4.66 -10.32
CA VAL A 95 -33.43 -3.33 -9.82
C VAL A 95 -34.42 -2.92 -8.75
N VAL A 96 -33.91 -2.48 -7.60
CA VAL A 96 -34.73 -1.93 -6.52
C VAL A 96 -34.36 -0.46 -6.29
N LEU A 97 -35.34 0.41 -6.53
CA LEU A 97 -35.25 1.84 -6.28
C LEU A 97 -35.68 2.14 -4.84
N LEU A 98 -34.74 2.59 -4.01
CA LEU A 98 -35.03 2.97 -2.62
C LEU A 98 -35.59 4.39 -2.56
N LYS A 99 -36.72 4.58 -1.86
CA LYS A 99 -37.33 5.88 -1.54
C LYS A 99 -37.42 6.86 -2.74
N SER A 100 -37.59 6.35 -3.96
CA SER A 100 -37.63 7.18 -5.17
C SER A 100 -39.03 7.81 -5.37
N PRO A 101 -39.16 9.15 -5.46
CA PRO A 101 -40.45 9.81 -5.64
C PRO A 101 -41.11 9.46 -6.98
N GLY A 102 -42.41 9.11 -6.96
CA GLY A 102 -43.16 8.81 -8.19
C GLY A 102 -42.77 7.49 -8.87
N CYS A 103 -41.91 6.70 -8.25
CA CYS A 103 -41.51 5.37 -8.73
C CYS A 103 -42.73 4.45 -8.84
N LYS A 104 -42.84 3.74 -9.97
CA LYS A 104 -43.81 2.66 -10.19
C LYS A 104 -43.07 1.40 -10.60
N SER A 105 -43.43 0.27 -10.00
CA SER A 105 -42.82 -1.01 -10.37
C SER A 105 -43.18 -1.34 -11.82
N THR A 106 -42.19 -1.72 -12.63
CA THR A 106 -42.35 -1.91 -14.07
C THR A 106 -41.36 -2.94 -14.62
N THR A 107 -41.54 -3.33 -15.87
CA THR A 107 -40.58 -4.13 -16.63
C THR A 107 -40.07 -3.29 -17.80
N THR A 108 -38.75 -3.21 -17.94
CA THR A 108 -38.07 -2.43 -18.98
C THR A 108 -36.88 -3.22 -19.52
N THR A 109 -36.13 -2.65 -20.46
CA THR A 109 -34.94 -3.29 -21.03
C THR A 109 -33.73 -2.38 -20.85
N PHE A 110 -32.69 -2.88 -20.21
CA PHE A 110 -31.41 -2.20 -20.05
C PHE A 110 -30.30 -2.87 -20.87
N ASN A 111 -29.17 -2.18 -21.02
CA ASN A 111 -27.90 -2.73 -21.52
C ASN A 111 -28.03 -3.56 -22.83
N ASN A 112 -28.75 -3.02 -23.82
CA ASN A 112 -28.94 -3.64 -25.14
C ASN A 112 -29.59 -5.04 -25.12
N GLY A 113 -30.58 -5.27 -24.27
CA GLY A 113 -31.47 -6.44 -24.40
C GLY A 113 -31.83 -7.16 -23.11
N ILE A 114 -31.28 -6.75 -21.97
CA ILE A 114 -31.57 -7.38 -20.67
C ILE A 114 -32.93 -6.92 -20.17
N LYS A 115 -33.91 -7.85 -20.20
CA LYS A 115 -35.23 -7.63 -19.62
C LYS A 115 -35.10 -7.50 -18.11
N SER A 116 -35.50 -6.36 -17.59
CA SER A 116 -35.20 -5.90 -16.23
C SER A 116 -36.50 -5.61 -15.47
N ALA A 117 -36.63 -6.18 -14.29
CA ALA A 117 -37.72 -5.89 -13.35
C ALA A 117 -37.28 -4.77 -12.40
N VAL A 118 -38.01 -3.66 -12.41
CA VAL A 118 -37.75 -2.50 -11.54
C VAL A 118 -38.82 -2.45 -10.46
N SER A 119 -38.40 -2.48 -9.19
CA SER A 119 -39.29 -2.44 -8.02
C SER A 119 -39.01 -1.22 -7.14
N CYS A 120 -40.06 -0.65 -6.55
CA CYS A 120 -39.96 0.53 -5.70
C CYS A 120 -40.08 0.18 -4.22
N TRP A 121 -39.11 0.56 -3.39
CA TRP A 121 -39.15 0.32 -1.94
C TRP A 121 -39.16 1.64 -1.16
N HIS A 122 -40.36 2.14 -0.87
CA HIS A 122 -40.54 3.47 -0.25
C HIS A 122 -40.17 3.53 1.24
N LYS A 123 -40.28 2.42 1.98
CA LYS A 123 -39.97 2.33 3.42
C LYS A 123 -38.69 1.50 3.69
N ALA A 124 -37.72 1.59 2.80
CA ALA A 124 -36.49 0.80 2.90
C ALA A 124 -35.59 1.27 4.07
N PRO A 125 -34.88 0.33 4.74
CA PRO A 125 -33.71 0.69 5.54
C PRO A 125 -32.63 1.30 4.65
N GLU A 126 -31.60 1.89 5.27
CA GLU A 126 -30.44 2.35 4.51
C GLU A 126 -29.60 1.14 4.07
N ILE A 127 -29.61 0.89 2.76
CA ILE A 127 -28.77 -0.10 2.10
C ILE A 127 -27.92 0.66 1.08
N PRO A 128 -26.58 0.50 1.08
CA PRO A 128 -25.74 1.17 0.11
C PRO A 128 -26.13 0.82 -1.33
N PRO A 129 -26.05 1.75 -2.29
CA PRO A 129 -26.29 1.42 -3.69
C PRO A 129 -25.21 0.45 -4.21
N GLY A 130 -25.55 -0.36 -5.21
CA GLY A 130 -24.60 -1.26 -5.86
C GLY A 130 -25.16 -2.65 -6.19
N PRO A 131 -24.30 -3.56 -6.68
CA PRO A 131 -24.67 -4.95 -6.94
C PRO A 131 -24.84 -5.72 -5.64
N TYR A 132 -25.76 -6.67 -5.56
CA TYR A 132 -25.91 -7.63 -4.47
C TYR A 132 -26.32 -8.98 -5.06
N PHE A 133 -26.19 -10.03 -4.25
CA PHE A 133 -26.92 -11.27 -4.49
C PHE A 133 -28.06 -11.40 -3.49
N LEU A 134 -29.24 -11.70 -4.00
CA LEU A 134 -30.45 -11.97 -3.23
C LEU A 134 -30.58 -13.48 -3.02
N ASP A 135 -30.73 -13.91 -1.77
CA ASP A 135 -31.34 -15.20 -1.42
C ASP A 135 -32.87 -15.03 -1.58
N PRO A 136 -33.52 -15.60 -2.61
CA PRO A 136 -34.94 -15.39 -2.86
C PRO A 136 -35.83 -16.06 -1.81
N TYR A 137 -35.33 -17.08 -1.09
CA TYR A 137 -36.09 -17.78 -0.06
C TYR A 137 -36.15 -16.96 1.23
N ARG A 138 -34.99 -16.46 1.68
CA ARG A 138 -34.87 -15.65 2.91
C ARG A 138 -35.09 -14.16 2.68
N GLY A 139 -35.04 -13.69 1.43
CA GLY A 139 -35.00 -12.28 1.08
C GLY A 139 -33.67 -11.60 1.43
N SER A 140 -32.64 -12.34 1.83
CA SER A 140 -31.39 -11.77 2.36
C SER A 140 -30.50 -11.23 1.23
N LEU A 141 -30.01 -10.00 1.39
CA LEU A 141 -29.08 -9.34 0.46
C LEU A 141 -27.65 -9.51 0.96
N HIS A 142 -26.80 -10.04 0.10
CA HIS A 142 -25.38 -10.30 0.38
C HIS A 142 -24.51 -9.38 -0.46
N GLN A 143 -23.54 -8.73 0.20
CA GLN A 143 -22.52 -7.93 -0.47
C GLN A 143 -21.66 -8.84 -1.35
N VAL A 144 -21.28 -8.32 -2.52
CA VAL A 144 -20.53 -9.07 -3.52
C VAL A 144 -19.07 -8.60 -3.57
N TYR A 145 -18.18 -9.56 -3.64
CA TYR A 145 -16.76 -9.38 -3.89
C TYR A 145 -16.42 -10.04 -5.21
N ARG A 146 -15.85 -9.31 -6.16
CA ARG A 146 -15.27 -9.94 -7.35
C ARG A 146 -13.98 -10.64 -6.95
N LEU A 147 -13.78 -11.86 -7.43
CA LEU A 147 -12.59 -12.65 -7.17
C LEU A 147 -11.56 -12.40 -8.27
N TYR A 148 -10.38 -11.90 -7.88
CA TYR A 148 -9.23 -11.68 -8.75
C TYR A 148 -8.09 -12.64 -8.41
N ASP A 149 -7.32 -13.03 -9.40
CA ASP A 149 -6.07 -13.78 -9.22
C ASP A 149 -4.92 -12.81 -8.88
N ASP A 150 -4.14 -13.12 -7.84
CA ASP A 150 -2.89 -12.43 -7.52
C ASP A 150 -1.72 -12.95 -8.39
N PHE A 151 -1.84 -12.81 -9.72
CA PHE A 151 -0.86 -13.33 -10.68
C PHE A 151 0.59 -12.83 -10.46
N SER A 152 0.79 -11.69 -9.79
CA SER A 152 2.10 -11.12 -9.45
C SER A 152 2.66 -11.70 -8.13
N GLY A 153 1.86 -12.47 -7.40
CA GLY A 153 2.19 -13.01 -6.09
C GLY A 153 2.51 -11.92 -5.08
N SER A 154 1.82 -10.78 -5.11
CA SER A 154 2.09 -9.62 -4.27
C SER A 154 1.43 -9.69 -2.88
N PHE A 155 0.41 -10.52 -2.71
CA PHE A 155 -0.36 -10.65 -1.47
C PHE A 155 0.02 -11.93 -0.71
N LEU A 156 -0.19 -11.90 0.62
CA LEU A 156 -0.15 -13.09 1.48
C LEU A 156 -1.55 -13.59 1.79
N GLU A 157 -2.45 -12.67 2.15
CA GLU A 157 -3.83 -13.00 2.47
C GLU A 157 -4.78 -11.98 1.83
N SER A 158 -5.92 -12.46 1.34
CA SER A 158 -7.06 -11.59 1.02
C SER A 158 -7.88 -11.33 2.27
N ILE A 159 -8.26 -10.08 2.47
CA ILE A 159 -8.92 -9.60 3.68
C ILE A 159 -10.35 -9.17 3.37
N LEU A 160 -11.27 -9.66 4.18
CA LEU A 160 -12.65 -9.20 4.25
C LEU A 160 -12.85 -8.41 5.54
N GLN A 161 -13.37 -7.20 5.40
CA GLN A 161 -13.71 -6.36 6.54
C GLN A 161 -15.15 -6.62 6.98
N SER A 162 -15.33 -6.96 8.25
CA SER A 162 -16.62 -7.12 8.89
C SER A 162 -17.19 -5.77 9.36
N PRO A 163 -18.53 -5.63 9.47
CA PRO A 163 -19.15 -4.39 9.95
C PRO A 163 -18.75 -3.97 11.37
N ASP A 164 -18.31 -4.92 12.21
CA ASP A 164 -17.84 -4.68 13.58
C ASP A 164 -16.38 -4.18 13.66
N GLY A 165 -15.75 -3.94 12.51
CA GLY A 165 -14.37 -3.47 12.41
C GLY A 165 -13.32 -4.58 12.58
N THR A 166 -13.73 -5.85 12.65
CA THR A 166 -12.80 -6.99 12.57
C THR A 166 -12.50 -7.37 11.13
N PHE A 167 -11.42 -8.11 10.94
CA PHE A 167 -11.02 -8.65 9.65
C PHE A 167 -11.00 -10.17 9.70
N GLN A 168 -11.37 -10.79 8.58
CA GLN A 168 -11.23 -12.22 8.36
C GLN A 168 -10.55 -12.46 7.02
N THR A 169 -9.87 -13.59 6.91
CA THR A 169 -9.30 -14.02 5.63
C THR A 169 -10.39 -14.53 4.70
N LEU A 170 -10.23 -14.29 3.40
CA LEU A 170 -11.13 -14.84 2.39
C LEU A 170 -10.95 -16.35 2.31
N SER A 171 -12.03 -17.11 2.49
CA SER A 171 -12.07 -18.56 2.33
C SER A 171 -12.61 -18.96 0.95
N ALA A 172 -12.07 -18.36 -0.10
CA ALA A 172 -12.49 -18.61 -1.48
C ALA A 172 -11.29 -18.67 -2.41
N HIS A 173 -11.41 -19.50 -3.44
CA HIS A 173 -10.44 -19.63 -4.51
C HIS A 173 -11.16 -19.49 -5.85
N ALA A 174 -10.66 -18.62 -6.71
CA ALA A 174 -11.16 -18.50 -8.08
C ALA A 174 -10.73 -19.73 -8.88
N PRO A 175 -11.64 -20.44 -9.57
CA PRO A 175 -11.27 -21.57 -10.42
C PRO A 175 -10.16 -21.22 -11.42
N GLY A 176 -9.09 -22.03 -11.44
CA GLY A 176 -7.94 -21.85 -12.34
C GLY A 176 -6.90 -20.83 -11.87
N SER A 177 -7.07 -20.21 -10.69
CA SER A 177 -6.06 -19.35 -10.08
C SER A 177 -4.85 -20.17 -9.64
N SER A 178 -3.64 -19.70 -9.97
CA SER A 178 -2.38 -20.33 -9.54
C SER A 178 -1.83 -19.72 -8.24
N SER A 179 -2.55 -18.73 -7.71
CA SER A 179 -2.10 -17.86 -6.62
C SER A 179 -3.21 -17.61 -5.60
N VAL A 180 -2.98 -16.70 -4.66
CA VAL A 180 -4.01 -16.27 -3.72
C VAL A 180 -5.10 -15.52 -4.50
N THR A 181 -6.36 -15.83 -4.20
CA THR A 181 -7.49 -15.08 -4.74
C THR A 181 -7.78 -13.87 -3.86
N ILE A 182 -7.93 -12.68 -4.47
CA ILE A 182 -8.30 -11.44 -3.80
C ILE A 182 -9.78 -11.14 -4.02
N GLY A 183 -10.53 -11.07 -2.93
CA GLY A 183 -11.92 -10.65 -2.91
C GLY A 183 -12.03 -9.13 -2.85
N VAL A 184 -12.59 -8.52 -3.90
CA VAL A 184 -12.62 -7.07 -4.06
C VAL A 184 -14.06 -6.56 -4.09
N PRO A 185 -14.49 -5.68 -3.15
CA PRO A 185 -15.87 -5.21 -3.09
C PRO A 185 -16.14 -4.11 -4.12
N SER A 186 -17.41 -3.98 -4.52
CA SER A 186 -17.85 -2.89 -5.41
C SER A 186 -17.54 -1.51 -4.81
N ARG A 187 -17.05 -0.59 -5.63
CA ARG A 187 -16.87 0.83 -5.26
C ARG A 187 -18.20 1.53 -4.99
N LEU A 188 -19.29 1.01 -5.54
CA LEU A 188 -20.61 1.62 -5.49
C LEU A 188 -21.21 1.62 -4.08
N TYR A 189 -20.76 0.71 -3.21
CA TYR A 189 -21.18 0.69 -1.81
C TYR A 189 -20.69 1.91 -1.01
N PHE A 190 -19.76 2.68 -1.57
CA PHE A 190 -19.07 3.74 -0.87
C PHE A 190 -19.36 5.10 -1.50
N THR A 191 -19.69 6.08 -0.68
CA THR A 191 -19.88 7.47 -1.10
C THR A 191 -18.81 8.33 -0.43
N ARG A 192 -18.00 9.03 -1.22
CA ARG A 192 -17.01 9.98 -0.69
C ARG A 192 -17.73 11.16 -0.05
N THR A 193 -17.33 11.47 1.18
CA THR A 193 -17.76 12.69 1.90
C THR A 193 -16.52 13.40 2.43
N LYS A 194 -16.70 14.58 3.02
CA LYS A 194 -15.60 15.30 3.67
C LYS A 194 -14.98 14.51 4.83
N GLU A 195 -15.81 13.77 5.55
CA GLU A 195 -15.44 12.94 6.70
C GLU A 195 -14.84 11.59 6.25
N LYS A 196 -15.25 11.08 5.10
CA LYS A 196 -14.74 9.85 4.48
C LYS A 196 -14.12 10.12 3.11
N PRO A 197 -12.99 10.84 3.04
CA PRO A 197 -12.36 11.21 1.77
C PRO A 197 -11.82 10.00 1.00
N LEU A 198 -11.56 8.88 1.67
CA LEU A 198 -11.06 7.64 1.10
C LEU A 198 -12.16 6.60 0.86
N ALA A 199 -13.44 6.96 0.96
CA ALA A 199 -14.54 6.03 0.72
C ALA A 199 -14.39 5.33 -0.64
N GLY A 200 -14.30 4.00 -0.61
CA GLY A 200 -14.17 3.15 -1.80
C GLY A 200 -12.75 3.04 -2.38
N VAL A 201 -11.76 3.70 -1.79
CA VAL A 201 -10.34 3.51 -2.12
C VAL A 201 -9.90 2.15 -1.59
N ARG A 202 -9.47 1.27 -2.48
CA ARG A 202 -9.01 -0.08 -2.14
C ARG A 202 -7.52 -0.07 -1.80
N VAL A 203 -7.19 -0.62 -0.63
CA VAL A 203 -5.87 -0.51 -0.02
C VAL A 203 -5.27 -1.88 0.28
N GLY A 204 -4.06 -2.11 -0.22
CA GLY A 204 -3.20 -3.20 0.23
C GLY A 204 -2.33 -2.75 1.39
N VAL A 205 -2.09 -3.62 2.36
CA VAL A 205 -1.32 -3.28 3.57
C VAL A 205 -0.14 -4.22 3.71
N LYS A 206 1.09 -3.70 3.72
CA LYS A 206 2.29 -4.50 3.98
C LYS A 206 2.13 -5.35 5.23
N ASP A 207 2.53 -6.62 5.18
CA ASP A 207 2.32 -7.61 6.25
C ASP A 207 3.30 -7.43 7.43
N LEU A 208 3.32 -6.20 7.96
CA LEU A 208 3.90 -5.81 9.24
C LEU A 208 3.03 -4.80 10.01
N TYR A 209 1.84 -4.48 9.51
CA TYR A 209 0.84 -3.71 10.25
C TYR A 209 -0.18 -4.70 10.78
N ASP A 210 -0.42 -4.69 12.10
CA ASP A 210 -1.44 -5.56 12.67
C ASP A 210 -2.84 -5.12 12.19
N LEU A 211 -3.66 -6.11 11.85
CA LEU A 211 -5.09 -5.97 11.54
C LEU A 211 -5.87 -6.86 12.50
N LYS A 212 -6.85 -6.30 13.21
CA LYS A 212 -7.62 -7.04 14.22
C LYS A 212 -8.31 -8.27 13.60
N GLY A 213 -7.97 -9.47 14.08
CA GLY A 213 -8.52 -10.75 13.61
C GLY A 213 -7.68 -11.46 12.55
N VAL A 214 -6.54 -10.88 12.13
CA VAL A 214 -5.69 -11.40 11.05
C VAL A 214 -4.30 -11.77 11.59
N LYS A 215 -3.75 -12.86 11.09
CA LYS A 215 -2.36 -13.27 11.38
C LYS A 215 -1.41 -12.51 10.46
N SER A 216 -0.20 -12.25 10.95
CA SER A 216 0.84 -11.61 10.15
C SER A 216 2.08 -12.48 10.12
N SER A 217 2.66 -12.67 8.94
CA SER A 217 3.86 -13.50 8.75
C SER A 217 5.14 -12.74 9.02
N ARG A 218 5.13 -11.41 8.82
CA ARG A 218 6.35 -10.59 8.86
C ARG A 218 7.45 -11.08 7.91
N GLY A 219 7.07 -11.82 6.86
CA GLY A 219 7.99 -12.47 5.92
C GLY A 219 8.67 -13.72 6.48
N ASN A 220 8.17 -14.32 7.57
CA ASN A 220 8.72 -15.52 8.18
C ASN A 220 7.63 -16.58 8.49
N ARG A 221 7.83 -17.82 8.00
CA ARG A 221 6.86 -18.91 8.20
C ARG A 221 6.76 -19.38 9.65
N ALA A 222 7.87 -19.37 10.39
CA ALA A 222 7.86 -19.75 11.81
C ALA A 222 7.12 -18.71 12.65
N TRP A 223 7.30 -17.42 12.38
CA TRP A 223 6.54 -16.33 12.99
C TRP A 223 5.03 -16.51 12.72
N TYR A 224 4.66 -16.71 11.45
CA TYR A 224 3.26 -16.92 11.08
C TYR A 224 2.63 -18.08 11.85
N ASN A 225 3.35 -19.20 12.03
CA ASN A 225 2.81 -20.36 12.73
C ASN A 225 2.79 -20.21 14.26
N LEU A 226 3.72 -19.45 14.83
CA LEU A 226 3.86 -19.27 16.27
C LEU A 226 2.81 -18.32 16.84
N TYR A 227 2.61 -17.15 16.22
CA TYR A 227 1.78 -16.10 16.80
C TYR A 227 0.31 -16.19 16.36
N PRO A 228 -0.65 -15.90 17.25
CA PRO A 228 -2.07 -15.87 16.90
C PRO A 228 -2.42 -14.62 16.08
N ALA A 229 -3.68 -14.53 15.66
CA ALA A 229 -4.21 -13.33 15.02
C ALA A 229 -4.10 -12.10 15.94
N ALA A 230 -3.86 -10.93 15.35
CA ALA A 230 -3.70 -9.70 16.11
C ALA A 230 -5.02 -9.26 16.77
N ASN A 231 -4.92 -8.71 17.98
CA ASN A 231 -6.09 -8.24 18.74
C ASN A 231 -6.48 -6.78 18.43
N LYS A 232 -5.61 -6.04 17.75
CA LYS A 232 -5.78 -4.62 17.44
C LYS A 232 -5.34 -4.34 16.00
N THR A 233 -5.95 -3.32 15.42
CA THR A 233 -5.50 -2.74 14.16
C THR A 233 -4.50 -1.62 14.46
N ALA A 234 -3.37 -1.59 13.74
CA ALA A 234 -2.36 -0.55 13.89
C ALA A 234 -2.97 0.85 13.67
N PRO A 235 -2.66 1.86 14.50
CA PRO A 235 -3.28 3.19 14.41
C PRO A 235 -3.12 3.85 13.03
N ALA A 236 -1.97 3.65 12.36
CA ALA A 236 -1.73 4.16 11.02
C ALA A 236 -2.77 3.61 10.01
N ILE A 237 -3.15 2.34 10.12
CA ILE A 237 -4.15 1.72 9.25
C ILE A 237 -5.57 2.09 9.71
N GLN A 238 -5.82 2.12 11.01
CA GLN A 238 -7.12 2.55 11.56
C GLN A 238 -7.50 3.95 11.08
N ASN A 239 -6.55 4.88 11.02
CA ASN A 239 -6.78 6.23 10.51
C ASN A 239 -7.28 6.25 9.05
N LEU A 240 -6.84 5.31 8.21
CA LEU A 240 -7.32 5.18 6.83
C LEU A 240 -8.73 4.58 6.77
N ILE A 241 -8.98 3.55 7.59
CA ILE A 241 -10.29 2.90 7.70
C ILE A 241 -11.35 3.91 8.18
N ASP A 242 -11.02 4.72 9.19
CA ASP A 242 -11.89 5.78 9.70
C ASP A 242 -12.25 6.80 8.59
N ALA A 243 -11.30 7.06 7.67
CA ALA A 243 -11.49 7.91 6.50
C ALA A 243 -12.22 7.20 5.33
N GLY A 244 -12.67 5.96 5.51
CA GLY A 244 -13.47 5.19 4.55
C GLY A 244 -12.68 4.27 3.61
N ALA A 245 -11.36 4.13 3.79
CA ALA A 245 -10.56 3.22 2.98
C ALA A 245 -10.95 1.76 3.21
N VAL A 246 -10.81 0.93 2.18
CA VAL A 246 -11.21 -0.49 2.18
C VAL A 246 -9.96 -1.36 2.09
N ILE A 247 -9.66 -2.11 3.15
CA ILE A 247 -8.52 -3.03 3.14
C ILE A 247 -8.92 -4.31 2.39
N VAL A 248 -8.15 -4.67 1.36
CA VAL A 248 -8.46 -5.84 0.50
C VAL A 248 -7.49 -7.02 0.67
N GLY A 249 -6.32 -6.77 1.25
CA GLY A 249 -5.32 -7.81 1.43
C GLY A 249 -4.07 -7.35 2.17
N THR A 250 -3.35 -8.31 2.76
CA THR A 250 -2.00 -8.12 3.29
C THR A 250 -0.97 -8.39 2.20
N GLN A 251 0.05 -7.55 2.09
CA GLN A 251 1.03 -7.58 1.02
C GLN A 251 2.37 -8.12 1.50
N LYS A 252 3.03 -8.91 0.63
CA LYS A 252 4.34 -9.48 0.90
C LYS A 252 5.39 -8.40 1.15
N LEU A 253 6.28 -8.75 2.07
CA LEU A 253 7.50 -8.04 2.42
C LEU A 253 8.65 -9.04 2.53
N SER A 254 9.87 -8.57 2.30
CA SER A 254 11.07 -9.31 2.66
C SER A 254 11.17 -9.43 4.18
N GLN A 255 11.86 -10.47 4.64
CA GLN A 255 11.74 -10.93 6.03
C GLN A 255 12.13 -9.82 7.01
N PHE A 256 11.22 -9.55 7.94
CA PHE A 256 11.40 -8.56 9.01
C PHE A 256 11.75 -7.16 8.48
N ALA A 257 11.24 -6.82 7.30
CA ALA A 257 11.50 -5.59 6.56
C ALA A 257 12.97 -5.37 6.15
N ASN A 258 13.81 -6.41 6.13
CA ASN A 258 15.20 -6.33 5.69
C ASN A 258 15.32 -6.18 4.17
N GLY A 259 16.44 -5.64 3.70
CA GLY A 259 16.71 -5.57 2.26
C GLY A 259 17.20 -6.92 1.78
N GLU A 260 16.46 -7.53 0.85
CA GLU A 260 16.69 -8.87 0.28
C GLU A 260 16.53 -8.83 -1.24
N ASN A 261 17.27 -9.67 -1.93
CA ASN A 261 17.16 -9.87 -3.38
C ASN A 261 16.34 -11.13 -3.70
N PRO A 262 15.56 -11.16 -4.79
CA PRO A 262 14.69 -12.29 -5.09
C PRO A 262 15.39 -13.65 -5.16
N THR A 263 16.57 -13.72 -5.78
CA THR A 263 17.34 -14.96 -5.88
C THR A 263 18.00 -15.28 -4.54
N ALA A 264 17.71 -16.46 -4.00
CA ALA A 264 18.33 -17.04 -2.81
C ALA A 264 18.07 -16.35 -1.45
N ASP A 265 17.79 -15.04 -1.38
CA ASP A 265 17.53 -14.38 -0.08
C ASP A 265 16.09 -14.64 0.42
N TRP A 266 15.12 -14.70 -0.51
CA TRP A 266 13.70 -14.93 -0.20
C TRP A 266 13.41 -16.43 -0.06
N VAL A 267 13.65 -16.99 1.12
CA VAL A 267 13.50 -18.44 1.38
C VAL A 267 12.15 -18.76 2.04
N SER A 268 11.69 -17.90 2.94
CA SER A 268 10.43 -18.12 3.66
C SER A 268 9.21 -17.98 2.74
N TYR A 269 9.21 -17.00 1.86
CA TYR A 269 8.17 -16.76 0.85
C TYR A 269 8.85 -16.36 -0.45
N LEU A 270 8.22 -16.61 -1.60
CA LEU A 270 8.75 -16.13 -2.87
C LEU A 270 8.49 -14.62 -3.03
N ALA A 271 9.51 -13.88 -3.45
CA ALA A 271 9.42 -12.47 -3.80
C ALA A 271 8.34 -12.23 -4.89
N PRO A 272 7.54 -11.15 -4.79
CA PRO A 272 6.60 -10.75 -5.84
C PRO A 272 7.28 -10.53 -7.19
N PHE A 273 6.48 -10.59 -8.26
CA PHE A 273 6.91 -10.26 -9.60
C PHE A 273 6.52 -8.82 -9.93
N ASN A 274 7.50 -8.01 -10.31
CA ASN A 274 7.25 -6.66 -10.79
C ASN A 274 6.81 -6.75 -12.27
N PRO A 275 5.63 -6.22 -12.64
CA PRO A 275 5.10 -6.39 -14.00
C PRO A 275 5.91 -5.64 -15.06
N ARG A 276 6.74 -4.68 -14.66
CA ARG A 276 7.48 -3.78 -15.55
C ARG A 276 8.55 -4.51 -16.38
N GLY A 277 8.85 -3.96 -17.55
CA GLY A 277 9.86 -4.52 -18.45
C GLY A 277 9.46 -5.89 -18.97
N ASP A 278 10.32 -6.88 -18.72
CA ASP A 278 10.08 -8.28 -19.08
C ASP A 278 9.26 -9.06 -18.05
N GLY A 279 8.90 -8.43 -16.94
CA GLY A 279 8.17 -9.07 -15.85
C GLY A 279 9.03 -9.88 -14.87
N TYR A 280 10.35 -9.94 -15.10
CA TYR A 280 11.31 -10.68 -14.29
C TYR A 280 12.34 -9.78 -13.60
N GLN A 281 12.17 -8.46 -13.66
CA GLN A 281 12.92 -7.56 -12.78
C GLN A 281 12.46 -7.69 -11.31
N GLY A 282 13.40 -7.45 -10.40
CA GLY A 282 13.19 -7.50 -8.97
C GLY A 282 12.24 -6.38 -8.51
N PRO A 283 11.35 -6.65 -7.55
CA PRO A 283 10.40 -5.66 -7.03
C PRO A 283 11.05 -4.67 -6.05
N SER A 284 12.37 -4.71 -5.86
CA SER A 284 13.08 -4.10 -4.73
C SER A 284 12.51 -4.55 -3.38
N SER A 285 13.00 -3.99 -2.28
CA SER A 285 12.67 -4.42 -0.91
C SER A 285 12.61 -3.24 0.06
N SER A 286 11.85 -3.31 1.15
CA SER A 286 11.07 -4.44 1.64
C SER A 286 9.56 -4.34 1.41
N SER A 287 9.03 -3.22 0.90
CA SER A 287 7.60 -3.12 0.53
C SER A 287 7.36 -3.66 -0.88
N SER A 288 7.91 -4.84 -1.17
CA SER A 288 7.97 -5.44 -2.51
C SER A 288 6.58 -5.70 -3.09
N GLY A 289 5.68 -6.28 -2.27
CA GLY A 289 4.30 -6.54 -2.69
C GLY A 289 3.52 -5.24 -2.93
N ALA A 290 3.83 -4.17 -2.20
CA ALA A 290 3.18 -2.88 -2.38
C ALA A 290 3.53 -2.25 -3.75
N GLY A 291 4.80 -2.22 -4.14
CA GLY A 291 5.22 -1.69 -5.44
C GLY A 291 4.68 -2.52 -6.60
N ALA A 292 4.90 -3.84 -6.54
CA ALA A 292 4.47 -4.78 -7.58
C ALA A 292 2.95 -4.76 -7.78
N SER A 293 2.15 -4.80 -6.70
CA SER A 293 0.68 -4.83 -6.82
C SER A 293 0.11 -3.53 -7.39
N VAL A 294 0.62 -2.35 -7.00
CA VAL A 294 0.15 -1.07 -7.51
C VAL A 294 0.46 -0.93 -9.02
N ALA A 295 1.56 -1.51 -9.49
CA ALA A 295 1.90 -1.56 -10.91
C ALA A 295 1.16 -2.68 -11.67
N SER A 296 0.67 -3.72 -11.00
CA SER A 296 0.02 -4.89 -11.63
C SER A 296 -1.50 -4.75 -11.74
N TYR A 297 -2.16 -4.26 -10.68
CA TYR A 297 -3.60 -4.40 -10.51
C TYR A 297 -4.35 -3.08 -10.73
N PRO A 298 -5.13 -2.95 -11.83
CA PRO A 298 -5.91 -1.73 -12.05
C PRO A 298 -6.99 -1.52 -10.98
N TRP A 299 -7.45 -2.60 -10.34
CA TRP A 299 -8.45 -2.57 -9.29
C TRP A 299 -7.92 -2.09 -7.93
N LEU A 300 -6.59 -1.99 -7.74
CA LEU A 300 -5.94 -1.51 -6.51
C LEU A 300 -5.54 -0.03 -6.65
N ASP A 301 -5.90 0.78 -5.67
CA ASP A 301 -5.74 2.23 -5.73
C ASP A 301 -4.51 2.71 -4.94
N LEU A 302 -4.22 2.06 -3.81
CA LEU A 302 -3.20 2.48 -2.85
C LEU A 302 -2.59 1.27 -2.16
N ALA A 303 -1.31 1.36 -1.79
CA ALA A 303 -0.66 0.41 -0.91
C ALA A 303 0.03 1.13 0.24
N VAL A 304 -0.01 0.55 1.44
CA VAL A 304 0.71 1.04 2.62
C VAL A 304 1.99 0.25 2.79
N GLY A 305 3.13 0.94 2.76
CA GLY A 305 4.45 0.38 3.00
C GLY A 305 5.09 0.91 4.28
N SER A 306 6.33 0.50 4.54
CA SER A 306 7.18 1.14 5.56
C SER A 306 8.56 1.44 4.98
N ASP A 307 9.22 2.50 5.46
CA ASP A 307 10.55 2.91 5.00
C ASP A 307 11.49 3.24 6.16
N THR A 308 12.44 2.33 6.39
CA THR A 308 13.59 2.48 7.30
C THR A 308 14.88 2.76 6.53
N GLY A 309 15.01 2.11 5.36
CA GLY A 309 16.23 2.03 4.56
C GLY A 309 16.10 2.46 3.09
N GLY A 310 14.90 2.80 2.64
CA GLY A 310 14.51 2.88 1.23
C GLY A 310 13.36 1.96 0.86
N SER A 311 12.70 1.35 1.85
CA SER A 311 11.74 0.27 1.63
C SER A 311 10.40 0.68 1.02
N ILE A 312 10.11 1.97 0.86
CA ILE A 312 9.05 2.47 -0.02
C ILE A 312 9.67 3.00 -1.31
N ARG A 313 10.74 3.78 -1.19
CA ARG A 313 11.37 4.49 -2.32
C ARG A 313 11.93 3.54 -3.39
N GLY A 314 12.60 2.46 -2.97
CA GLY A 314 13.12 1.42 -3.86
C GLY A 314 12.00 0.75 -4.65
N PRO A 315 11.00 0.10 -4.00
CA PRO A 315 9.87 -0.50 -4.70
C PRO A 315 9.09 0.48 -5.59
N ALA A 316 8.88 1.72 -5.14
CA ALA A 316 8.21 2.74 -5.96
C ALA A 316 9.02 3.08 -7.23
N GLY A 317 10.34 3.21 -7.10
CA GLY A 317 11.23 3.53 -8.21
C GLY A 317 11.24 2.44 -9.28
N VAL A 318 11.41 1.17 -8.90
CA VAL A 318 11.47 0.06 -9.86
C VAL A 318 10.10 -0.32 -10.44
N SER A 319 9.01 -0.07 -9.70
CA SER A 319 7.64 -0.28 -10.18
C SER A 319 7.08 0.93 -10.96
N GLY A 320 7.79 2.06 -11.00
CA GLY A 320 7.37 3.26 -11.74
C GLY A 320 6.06 3.82 -11.21
N VAL A 321 5.96 3.99 -9.89
CA VAL A 321 4.79 4.52 -9.18
C VAL A 321 5.22 5.61 -8.20
N PHE A 322 4.28 6.43 -7.74
CA PHE A 322 4.56 7.35 -6.64
C PHE A 322 4.81 6.57 -5.36
N GLY A 323 5.73 7.07 -4.53
CA GLY A 323 5.96 6.54 -3.20
C GLY A 323 6.47 7.59 -2.23
N ASN A 324 6.22 7.45 -0.94
CA ASN A 324 6.70 8.43 0.04
C ASN A 324 7.23 7.80 1.33
N ARG A 325 8.43 8.22 1.71
CA ARG A 325 8.89 8.20 3.09
C ARG A 325 8.53 9.55 3.71
N PRO A 326 7.56 9.64 4.64
CA PRO A 326 7.23 10.91 5.27
C PRO A 326 8.32 11.38 6.23
N THR A 327 8.14 12.57 6.78
CA THR A 327 8.80 13.03 7.99
C THR A 327 8.69 11.96 9.08
N HIS A 328 9.79 11.71 9.77
CA HIS A 328 9.80 10.75 10.87
C HIS A 328 8.86 11.19 12.00
N GLY A 329 8.10 10.24 12.55
CA GLY A 329 7.20 10.48 13.68
C GLY A 329 5.83 11.10 13.37
N LEU A 330 5.41 11.20 12.10
CA LEU A 330 4.09 11.77 11.77
C LEU A 330 2.89 10.94 12.29
N VAL A 331 3.06 9.63 12.45
CA VAL A 331 2.02 8.71 12.94
C VAL A 331 2.61 7.71 13.92
N SER A 332 1.79 7.24 14.88
CA SER A 332 2.19 6.14 15.76
C SER A 332 2.39 4.85 14.95
N LEU A 333 3.47 4.14 15.28
CA LEU A 333 3.79 2.81 14.77
C LEU A 333 3.53 1.72 15.82
N ASP A 334 2.61 1.96 16.76
CA ASP A 334 2.14 0.92 17.68
C ASP A 334 1.47 -0.23 16.89
N ASN A 335 1.75 -1.48 17.25
CA ASN A 335 1.28 -2.68 16.52
C ASN A 335 1.80 -2.72 15.07
N VAL A 336 2.99 -2.15 14.86
CA VAL A 336 3.78 -2.27 13.64
C VAL A 336 5.11 -2.89 14.03
N MET A 337 5.56 -3.92 13.31
CA MET A 337 6.82 -4.58 13.68
C MET A 337 7.99 -3.63 13.37
N PRO A 338 8.88 -3.38 14.36
CA PRO A 338 9.99 -2.48 14.16
C PRO A 338 11.14 -3.13 13.40
N LEU A 339 11.85 -2.30 12.63
CA LEU A 339 13.23 -2.58 12.20
C LEU A 339 14.19 -1.67 12.97
N SER A 340 13.92 -0.36 12.97
CA SER A 340 14.65 0.62 13.76
C SER A 340 13.74 1.80 14.07
N PRO A 341 13.13 1.89 15.27
CA PRO A 341 12.22 2.98 15.64
C PRO A 341 12.78 4.40 15.47
N LYS A 342 14.11 4.55 15.46
CA LYS A 342 14.79 5.83 15.19
C LYS A 342 14.72 6.28 13.72
N MET A 343 14.21 5.44 12.83
CA MET A 343 14.23 5.65 11.38
C MET A 343 12.94 5.20 10.69
N ASP A 344 12.20 4.26 11.29
CA ASP A 344 10.97 3.66 10.74
C ASP A 344 9.88 4.71 10.49
N THR A 345 9.25 4.62 9.32
CA THR A 345 8.11 5.46 8.91
C THR A 345 7.06 4.63 8.18
N ALA A 346 5.80 5.04 8.27
CA ALA A 346 4.69 4.48 7.49
C ALA A 346 4.34 5.44 6.35
N GLY A 347 4.22 4.92 5.13
CA GLY A 347 3.91 5.75 3.96
C GLY A 347 3.24 4.93 2.87
N PHE A 348 3.17 5.50 1.66
CA PHE A 348 2.31 4.98 0.61
C PHE A 348 3.07 4.67 -0.67
N LEU A 349 2.48 3.79 -1.48
CA LEU A 349 2.74 3.63 -2.90
C LEU A 349 1.42 3.74 -3.66
N THR A 350 1.37 4.52 -4.74
CA THR A 350 0.16 4.70 -5.55
C THR A 350 0.49 5.23 -6.95
N ARG A 351 -0.50 5.18 -7.84
CA ARG A 351 -0.42 5.81 -9.18
C ARG A 351 -1.04 7.20 -9.18
N ASP A 352 -1.92 7.52 -8.24
CA ASP A 352 -2.77 8.70 -8.27
C ASP A 352 -2.34 9.72 -7.19
N PRO A 353 -1.88 10.93 -7.58
CA PRO A 353 -1.45 11.94 -6.62
C PRO A 353 -2.59 12.51 -5.76
N GLU A 354 -3.85 12.50 -6.24
CA GLU A 354 -4.99 12.95 -5.44
C GLU A 354 -5.31 11.96 -4.32
N ILE A 355 -5.30 10.66 -4.63
CA ILE A 355 -5.44 9.60 -3.63
C ILE A 355 -4.28 9.64 -2.64
N TRP A 356 -3.06 9.88 -3.14
CA TRP A 356 -1.88 10.02 -2.30
C TRP A 356 -2.03 11.16 -1.29
N SER A 357 -2.45 12.34 -1.76
CA SER A 357 -2.70 13.54 -0.95
C SER A 357 -3.75 13.30 0.14
N ALA A 358 -4.89 12.70 -0.24
CA ALA A 358 -5.97 12.36 0.68
C ALA A 358 -5.53 11.30 1.71
N ALA A 359 -4.74 10.31 1.31
CA ALA A 359 -4.24 9.26 2.19
C ALA A 359 -3.25 9.78 3.24
N GLN A 360 -2.34 10.68 2.85
CA GLN A 360 -1.42 11.34 3.80
C GLN A 360 -2.19 12.19 4.81
N ALA A 361 -3.15 12.99 4.36
CA ALA A 361 -3.99 13.80 5.25
C ALA A 361 -4.77 12.91 6.25
N ALA A 362 -5.31 11.79 5.78
CA ALA A 362 -6.06 10.84 6.61
C ALA A 362 -5.18 10.14 7.65
N MET A 363 -4.02 9.59 7.25
CA MET A 363 -3.14 8.82 8.14
C MET A 363 -2.46 9.69 9.19
N TYR A 364 -1.93 10.86 8.80
CA TYR A 364 -1.10 11.68 9.68
C TYR A 364 -1.91 12.70 10.49
N LYS A 365 -3.17 12.95 10.12
CA LYS A 365 -4.12 13.82 10.83
C LYS A 365 -3.48 15.18 11.17
N LYS A 366 -3.55 15.61 12.43
CA LYS A 366 -3.09 16.91 12.93
C LYS A 366 -1.58 17.16 12.81
N ASN A 367 -0.78 16.11 12.60
CA ASN A 367 0.68 16.25 12.48
C ASN A 367 1.11 16.62 11.05
N TYR A 368 0.16 16.68 10.10
CA TYR A 368 0.43 16.92 8.69
C TYR A 368 -0.18 18.23 8.21
N THR A 369 0.60 18.96 7.40
CA THR A 369 0.16 20.22 6.79
C THR A 369 -0.33 19.94 5.37
N THR A 370 -1.61 20.18 5.12
CA THR A 370 -2.21 20.09 3.78
C THR A 370 -2.06 21.40 3.02
N PHE A 371 -1.76 21.33 1.72
CA PHE A 371 -1.68 22.50 0.84
C PHE A 371 -2.76 22.41 -0.24
N SER A 372 -3.68 23.36 -0.26
CA SER A 372 -4.67 23.50 -1.34
C SER A 372 -4.08 24.28 -2.51
N LYS A 373 -4.64 24.11 -3.71
CA LYS A 373 -4.21 24.80 -4.94
C LYS A 373 -4.02 26.31 -4.75
N ASP A 374 -4.97 26.99 -4.10
CA ASP A 374 -4.91 28.45 -3.91
C ASP A 374 -3.95 28.91 -2.80
N LYS A 375 -3.38 27.98 -2.02
CA LYS A 375 -2.52 28.26 -0.87
C LYS A 375 -1.08 27.79 -1.04
N ALA A 376 -0.81 26.91 -1.99
CA ALA A 376 0.52 26.36 -2.20
C ALA A 376 1.42 27.42 -2.82
N LYS A 377 2.52 27.74 -2.13
CA LYS A 377 3.68 28.38 -2.75
C LYS A 377 4.79 27.33 -2.79
N TYR A 378 5.58 27.35 -3.86
CA TYR A 378 6.67 26.41 -4.00
C TYR A 378 8.03 27.07 -3.74
N PRO A 379 9.03 26.28 -3.30
CA PRO A 379 10.41 26.73 -3.20
C PRO A 379 10.93 27.31 -4.52
N ARG A 380 11.70 28.40 -4.43
CA ARG A 380 12.33 29.04 -5.60
C ARG A 380 13.79 28.63 -5.75
N THR A 381 14.13 27.44 -5.28
CA THR A 381 15.48 26.87 -5.41
C THR A 381 15.34 25.37 -5.58
N VAL A 382 15.92 24.84 -6.65
CA VAL A 382 15.93 23.41 -6.96
C VAL A 382 17.39 22.95 -6.96
N TYR A 383 17.71 22.03 -6.07
CA TYR A 383 19.00 21.36 -6.01
C TYR A 383 18.93 20.01 -6.71
N THR A 384 19.98 19.62 -7.42
CA THR A 384 20.18 18.24 -7.90
C THR A 384 21.42 17.66 -7.24
N ALA A 385 21.37 16.39 -6.83
CA ALA A 385 22.51 15.69 -6.24
C ALA A 385 22.70 14.33 -6.92
N GLY A 386 23.91 14.11 -7.45
CA GLY A 386 24.30 12.82 -8.03
C GLY A 386 23.47 12.39 -9.24
N PHE A 387 22.98 13.33 -10.04
CA PHE A 387 22.35 12.99 -11.31
C PHE A 387 23.38 12.37 -12.27
N PRO A 388 23.01 11.33 -13.04
CA PRO A 388 23.83 10.86 -14.15
C PRO A 388 24.13 11.95 -15.17
N ALA A 389 25.14 11.71 -16.00
CA ALA A 389 25.47 12.62 -17.09
C ALA A 389 24.31 12.72 -18.09
N ASN A 390 24.08 13.91 -18.63
CA ASN A 390 22.93 14.23 -19.49
C ASN A 390 22.95 13.50 -20.85
N ASP A 391 24.09 12.90 -21.22
CA ASP A 391 24.27 12.09 -22.43
C ASP A 391 23.79 10.64 -22.25
N THR A 392 23.54 10.19 -21.02
CA THR A 392 22.87 8.91 -20.75
C THR A 392 21.35 9.03 -20.93
N PRO A 393 20.64 7.99 -21.40
CA PRO A 393 19.18 8.03 -21.56
C PRO A 393 18.43 8.42 -20.28
N GLU A 394 18.83 7.87 -19.14
CA GLU A 394 18.26 8.17 -17.82
C GLU A 394 18.63 9.57 -17.33
N GLY A 395 19.88 10.01 -17.58
CA GLY A 395 20.33 11.36 -17.27
C GLY A 395 19.52 12.41 -18.03
N ALA A 396 19.31 12.21 -19.32
CA ALA A 396 18.50 13.11 -20.16
C ALA A 396 17.09 13.30 -19.58
N ILE A 397 16.43 12.22 -19.15
CA ILE A 397 15.09 12.27 -18.53
C ILE A 397 15.14 13.04 -17.20
N LEU A 398 16.13 12.78 -16.35
CA LEU A 398 16.29 13.42 -15.05
C LEU A 398 16.56 14.93 -15.16
N HIS A 399 17.50 15.32 -16.03
CA HIS A 399 17.84 16.72 -16.27
C HIS A 399 16.69 17.48 -16.94
N GLN A 400 15.97 16.85 -17.90
CA GLN A 400 14.77 17.46 -18.49
C GLN A 400 13.71 17.73 -17.43
N PHE A 401 13.39 16.75 -16.57
CA PHE A 401 12.42 16.95 -15.49
C PHE A 401 12.86 18.06 -14.52
N ALA A 402 14.13 18.11 -14.14
CA ALA A 402 14.63 19.15 -13.25
C ALA A 402 14.51 20.56 -13.86
N ASN A 403 14.78 20.69 -15.17
CA ASN A 403 14.62 21.95 -15.89
C ASN A 403 13.14 22.34 -16.02
N ASP A 404 12.26 21.42 -16.42
CA ASP A 404 10.80 21.66 -16.50
C ASP A 404 10.23 22.10 -15.14
N LEU A 405 10.70 21.47 -14.06
CA LEU A 405 10.34 21.85 -12.70
C LEU A 405 10.88 23.25 -12.37
N ALA A 406 12.14 23.56 -12.69
CA ALA A 406 12.71 24.87 -12.42
C ALA A 406 11.97 25.99 -13.19
N ASP A 407 11.59 25.74 -14.44
CA ASP A 407 10.78 26.65 -15.26
C ASP A 407 9.39 26.87 -14.63
N PHE A 408 8.71 25.80 -14.23
CA PHE A 408 7.42 25.89 -13.50
C PHE A 408 7.54 26.73 -12.23
N LEU A 409 8.67 26.60 -11.52
CA LEU A 409 8.95 27.31 -10.27
C LEU A 409 9.55 28.71 -10.48
N ALA A 410 9.78 29.12 -11.72
CA ALA A 410 10.47 30.34 -12.11
C ALA A 410 11.82 30.51 -11.38
N THR A 411 12.66 29.46 -11.45
CA THR A 411 14.00 29.41 -10.85
C THR A 411 14.98 28.64 -11.74
N ASN A 412 16.22 28.46 -11.27
CA ASN A 412 17.24 27.66 -11.92
C ASN A 412 17.58 26.41 -11.09
N VAL A 413 18.04 25.36 -11.76
CA VAL A 413 18.62 24.17 -11.12
C VAL A 413 20.04 24.47 -10.65
N THR A 414 20.40 24.02 -9.45
CA THR A 414 21.76 24.12 -8.91
C THR A 414 22.27 22.74 -8.50
N GLU A 415 23.42 22.33 -9.02
CA GLU A 415 24.05 21.09 -8.57
C GLU A 415 24.54 21.24 -7.12
N TYR A 416 24.30 20.22 -6.30
CA TYR A 416 24.54 20.25 -4.86
C TYR A 416 25.40 19.07 -4.40
N ASN A 417 26.63 19.38 -3.99
CA ASN A 417 27.55 18.40 -3.42
C ASN A 417 27.46 18.38 -1.89
N ILE A 418 26.72 17.40 -1.36
CA ILE A 418 26.46 17.26 0.07
C ILE A 418 27.74 17.06 0.88
N SER A 419 28.67 16.23 0.38
CA SER A 419 29.93 15.94 1.08
C SER A 419 30.83 17.18 1.15
N GLN A 420 30.88 17.96 0.06
CA GLN A 420 31.61 19.23 0.04
C GLN A 420 31.01 20.25 1.01
N HIS A 421 29.67 20.35 1.06
CA HIS A 421 29.01 21.26 1.99
C HIS A 421 29.17 20.82 3.46
N TRP A 422 29.19 19.52 3.74
CA TRP A 422 29.50 19.00 5.07
C TRP A 422 30.88 19.46 5.55
N ALA A 423 31.89 19.35 4.68
CA ALA A 423 33.25 19.77 5.02
C ALA A 423 33.36 21.27 5.36
N SER A 424 32.53 22.13 4.74
CA SER A 424 32.55 23.58 4.99
C SER A 424 31.64 24.03 6.13
N ALA A 425 30.40 23.50 6.17
CA ALA A 425 29.32 23.97 7.04
C ALA A 425 28.90 22.98 8.14
N GLY A 426 29.51 21.79 8.20
CA GLY A 426 29.31 20.84 9.29
C GLY A 426 29.74 21.42 10.65
N PRO A 427 29.31 20.84 11.78
CA PRO A 427 29.73 21.31 13.10
C PRO A 427 31.26 21.28 13.24
N LYS A 428 31.85 22.38 13.75
CA LYS A 428 33.31 22.56 13.80
C LYS A 428 34.05 21.41 14.49
N SER A 429 33.42 20.75 15.45
CA SER A 429 33.99 19.61 16.19
C SER A 429 34.18 18.34 15.35
N ILE A 430 33.45 18.18 14.24
CA ILE A 430 33.37 16.90 13.50
C ILE A 430 33.37 17.05 11.98
N ARG A 431 33.27 18.27 11.43
CA ARG A 431 33.21 18.52 9.97
C ARG A 431 34.45 18.04 9.18
N ASN A 432 35.57 17.81 9.86
CA ASN A 432 36.78 17.26 9.24
C ASN A 432 36.70 15.74 9.03
N THR A 433 35.74 15.06 9.66
CA THR A 433 35.45 13.64 9.43
C THR A 433 34.49 13.52 8.24
N PRO A 434 34.87 12.84 7.14
CA PRO A 434 33.97 12.66 6.00
C PRO A 434 32.68 11.93 6.39
N LEU A 435 31.57 12.24 5.71
CA LEU A 435 30.28 11.54 5.94
C LEU A 435 30.38 10.03 5.74
N THR A 436 31.23 9.58 4.80
CA THR A 436 31.50 8.17 4.54
C THR A 436 32.14 7.45 5.72
N GLU A 437 32.85 8.18 6.59
CA GLU A 437 33.44 7.65 7.81
C GLU A 437 32.47 7.80 8.99
N LEU A 438 31.94 9.02 9.22
CA LEU A 438 31.03 9.33 10.32
C LEU A 438 29.79 8.43 10.33
N LEU A 439 29.23 8.14 9.15
CA LEU A 439 27.98 7.41 8.99
C LEU A 439 28.17 5.96 8.55
N ASN A 440 29.42 5.49 8.43
CA ASN A 440 29.75 4.19 7.84
C ASN A 440 28.97 3.03 8.48
N VAL A 441 29.00 2.96 9.81
CA VAL A 441 28.34 1.89 10.58
C VAL A 441 27.00 2.32 11.16
N THR A 442 26.63 3.60 11.04
CA THR A 442 25.45 4.18 11.72
C THR A 442 24.15 3.49 11.34
N TYR A 443 23.89 3.31 10.03
CA TYR A 443 22.68 2.62 9.58
C TYR A 443 22.64 1.16 10.05
N ALA A 444 23.74 0.44 9.84
CA ALA A 444 23.87 -0.97 10.22
C ALA A 444 23.66 -1.17 11.73
N ALA A 445 24.27 -0.33 12.56
CA ALA A 445 24.14 -0.35 14.01
C ALA A 445 22.67 -0.16 14.45
N LEU A 446 21.98 0.85 13.90
CA LEU A 446 20.59 1.14 14.25
C LEU A 446 19.65 -0.01 13.89
N ILE A 447 19.71 -0.52 12.65
CA ILE A 447 18.79 -1.58 12.21
C ILE A 447 19.07 -2.92 12.89
N THR A 448 20.30 -3.19 13.30
CA THR A 448 20.65 -4.49 13.90
C THR A 448 20.43 -4.47 15.40
N LYS A 449 21.05 -3.55 16.14
CA LYS A 449 20.95 -3.49 17.60
C LYS A 449 19.51 -3.31 18.07
N GLN A 450 18.72 -2.48 17.39
CA GLN A 450 17.32 -2.27 17.76
C GLN A 450 16.44 -3.49 17.37
N GLN A 451 16.60 -4.05 16.18
CA GLN A 451 15.78 -5.20 15.77
C GLN A 451 16.11 -6.47 16.56
N ILE A 452 17.36 -6.68 16.95
CA ILE A 452 17.74 -7.83 17.80
C ILE A 452 16.90 -7.80 19.09
N SER A 453 16.94 -6.69 19.83
CA SER A 453 16.23 -6.58 21.11
C SER A 453 14.70 -6.57 20.95
N LEU A 454 14.19 -5.90 19.91
CA LEU A 454 12.74 -5.71 19.74
C LEU A 454 12.03 -6.87 19.03
N VAL A 455 12.77 -7.71 18.29
CA VAL A 455 12.19 -8.73 17.40
C VAL A 455 12.88 -10.07 17.60
N LYS A 456 14.21 -10.16 17.39
CA LYS A 456 14.92 -11.44 17.42
C LYS A 456 14.80 -12.11 18.78
N GLU A 457 15.17 -11.43 19.86
CA GLU A 457 15.23 -12.01 21.20
C GLU A 457 13.85 -12.47 21.70
N PRO A 458 12.77 -11.66 21.63
CA PRO A 458 11.44 -12.12 22.00
C PRO A 458 10.96 -13.29 21.14
N PHE A 459 11.17 -13.22 19.82
CA PHE A 459 10.75 -14.28 18.90
C PHE A 459 11.45 -15.60 19.18
N PHE A 460 12.77 -15.59 19.37
CA PHE A 460 13.55 -16.79 19.65
C PHE A 460 13.16 -17.40 20.99
N LYS A 461 12.91 -16.56 22.00
CA LYS A 461 12.44 -17.00 23.31
C LYS A 461 11.08 -17.68 23.21
N ASP A 462 10.10 -17.04 22.57
CA ASP A 462 8.75 -17.58 22.42
C ASP A 462 8.76 -18.87 21.59
N TYR A 463 9.55 -18.91 20.52
CA TYR A 463 9.71 -20.09 19.68
C TYR A 463 10.35 -21.25 20.44
N ALA A 464 11.39 -21.00 21.24
CA ALA A 464 12.02 -22.01 22.07
C ALA A 464 11.05 -22.60 23.09
N VAL A 465 10.19 -21.79 23.71
CA VAL A 465 9.14 -22.26 24.62
C VAL A 465 8.15 -23.18 23.90
N ALA A 466 7.77 -22.86 22.66
CA ALA A 466 6.81 -23.64 21.89
C ALA A 466 7.39 -24.91 21.22
N HIS A 467 8.71 -25.02 21.08
CA HIS A 467 9.37 -26.04 20.24
C HIS A 467 10.58 -26.74 20.91
N ASP A 468 10.48 -27.00 22.22
CA ASP A 468 11.49 -27.69 23.05
C ASP A 468 12.91 -27.11 22.95
N GLY A 469 13.03 -25.79 23.03
CA GLY A 469 14.33 -25.10 23.03
C GLY A 469 14.96 -24.90 21.65
N ARG A 470 14.28 -25.27 20.55
CA ARG A 470 14.78 -25.06 19.18
C ARG A 470 14.72 -23.59 18.76
N THR A 471 15.43 -23.25 17.69
CA THR A 471 15.44 -21.91 17.09
C THR A 471 14.69 -21.88 15.75
N PRO A 472 14.01 -20.78 15.40
CA PRO A 472 13.35 -20.65 14.10
C PRO A 472 14.37 -20.44 12.96
N TYR A 473 13.98 -20.80 11.74
CA TYR A 473 14.74 -20.46 10.54
C TYR A 473 14.62 -18.96 10.23
N ILE A 474 15.72 -18.35 9.78
CA ILE A 474 15.86 -16.94 9.43
C ILE A 474 16.50 -16.84 8.05
N ASP A 475 15.94 -16.00 7.20
CA ASP A 475 16.41 -15.78 5.83
C ASP A 475 17.85 -15.19 5.86
N PRO A 476 18.67 -15.42 4.82
CA PRO A 476 20.10 -15.14 4.88
C PRO A 476 20.46 -13.69 5.24
N ALA A 477 19.72 -12.70 4.73
CA ALA A 477 19.99 -11.28 4.97
C ALA A 477 19.77 -10.84 6.43
N PRO A 478 18.59 -11.03 7.07
CA PRO A 478 18.41 -10.73 8.48
C PRO A 478 19.38 -11.52 9.38
N SER A 479 19.66 -12.79 9.03
CA SER A 479 20.62 -13.62 9.77
C SER A 479 22.03 -13.03 9.82
N ALA A 480 22.61 -12.67 8.66
CA ALA A 480 23.93 -12.07 8.57
C ALA A 480 24.03 -10.73 9.32
N ARG A 481 22.97 -9.91 9.23
CA ARG A 481 22.90 -8.61 9.90
C ARG A 481 22.83 -8.74 11.42
N TRP A 482 22.01 -9.65 11.94
CA TRP A 482 21.94 -9.88 13.38
C TRP A 482 23.23 -10.46 13.92
N ALA A 483 23.86 -11.41 13.23
CA ALA A 483 25.15 -11.97 13.63
C ALA A 483 26.23 -10.87 13.75
N TRP A 484 26.27 -9.93 12.80
CA TRP A 484 27.14 -8.78 12.92
C TRP A 484 26.76 -7.91 14.12
N GLY A 485 25.49 -7.53 14.28
CA GLY A 485 25.05 -6.69 15.41
C GLY A 485 25.36 -7.27 16.79
N GLU A 486 25.29 -8.59 16.95
CA GLU A 486 25.64 -9.31 18.17
C GLU A 486 27.15 -9.34 18.43
N SER A 487 27.97 -9.32 17.37
CA SER A 487 29.43 -9.25 17.51
C SER A 487 29.96 -7.86 17.93
N GLN A 488 29.09 -6.84 17.92
CA GLN A 488 29.46 -5.46 18.24
C GLN A 488 29.18 -5.13 19.72
N PRO A 489 29.90 -4.16 20.32
CA PRO A 489 29.59 -3.68 21.67
C PRO A 489 28.23 -2.97 21.72
N ASP A 490 27.60 -2.96 22.89
CA ASP A 490 26.30 -2.30 23.08
C ASP A 490 26.36 -0.78 22.96
N SER A 491 27.54 -0.18 23.23
CA SER A 491 27.78 1.25 23.05
C SER A 491 27.54 1.71 21.62
N LEU A 492 27.70 0.82 20.63
CA LEU A 492 27.54 1.12 19.21
C LEU A 492 26.17 1.73 18.88
N LEU A 493 25.11 1.32 19.57
CA LEU A 493 23.78 1.88 19.36
C LEU A 493 23.74 3.37 19.75
N ASN A 494 24.35 3.73 20.88
CA ASN A 494 24.39 5.12 21.34
C ASN A 494 25.25 5.99 20.41
N ASP A 495 26.38 5.46 19.95
CA ASP A 495 27.25 6.14 18.99
C ASP A 495 26.53 6.40 17.66
N ALA A 496 25.79 5.40 17.16
CA ALA A 496 25.01 5.54 15.94
C ALA A 496 23.87 6.55 16.07
N ILE A 497 23.16 6.57 17.21
CA ILE A 497 22.15 7.59 17.50
C ILE A 497 22.78 8.98 17.52
N HIS A 498 23.93 9.14 18.17
CA HIS A 498 24.64 10.41 18.25
C HIS A 498 25.07 10.91 16.86
N ASN A 499 25.70 10.06 16.05
CA ASN A 499 26.15 10.41 14.71
C ASN A 499 24.99 10.74 13.78
N LYS A 500 23.87 10.00 13.87
CA LYS A 500 22.64 10.34 13.14
C LYS A 500 22.13 11.72 13.55
N THR A 501 22.07 12.03 14.85
CA THR A 501 21.59 13.33 15.35
C THR A 501 22.45 14.49 14.85
N ILE A 502 23.79 14.34 14.87
CA ILE A 502 24.71 15.34 14.31
C ILE A 502 24.37 15.64 12.84
N PHE A 503 24.22 14.60 12.02
CA PHE A 503 23.90 14.77 10.61
C PHE A 503 22.51 15.41 10.43
N MET A 504 21.53 14.94 11.20
CA MET A 504 20.15 15.43 11.17
C MET A 504 20.07 16.93 11.45
N ASP A 505 20.72 17.38 12.51
CA ASP A 505 20.70 18.80 12.91
C ASP A 505 21.38 19.66 11.85
N TRP A 506 22.55 19.23 11.36
CA TRP A 506 23.24 19.95 10.29
C TRP A 506 22.39 20.04 9.02
N PHE A 507 21.83 18.92 8.56
CA PHE A 507 21.09 18.87 7.30
C PHE A 507 19.84 19.76 7.35
N ASN A 508 19.05 19.66 8.42
CA ASN A 508 17.83 20.45 8.56
C ASN A 508 18.08 21.94 8.82
N GLN A 509 19.28 22.32 9.29
CA GLN A 509 19.62 23.74 9.50
C GLN A 509 20.29 24.37 8.28
N ASN A 510 21.15 23.62 7.57
CA ASN A 510 22.06 24.19 6.58
C ASN A 510 21.76 23.76 5.13
N VAL A 511 21.08 22.63 4.93
CA VAL A 511 20.83 22.07 3.58
C VAL A 511 19.38 22.30 3.17
N LEU A 512 18.44 21.89 4.02
CA LEU A 512 17.01 21.91 3.71
C LEU A 512 16.17 22.50 4.87
N PRO A 513 16.45 23.75 5.29
CA PRO A 513 15.69 24.40 6.35
C PRO A 513 14.26 24.75 5.92
N LYS A 514 13.41 25.01 6.92
CA LYS A 514 12.07 25.56 6.66
C LYS A 514 12.17 26.99 6.16
N ASP A 515 11.29 27.34 5.23
CA ASP A 515 11.07 28.72 4.82
C ASP A 515 10.26 29.47 5.91
N LYS A 516 10.49 30.78 6.01
CA LYS A 516 9.74 31.65 6.94
C LYS A 516 8.28 31.83 6.52
N ASP A 517 7.99 31.74 5.22
CA ASP A 517 6.63 31.73 4.67
C ASP A 517 6.03 30.32 4.82
N SER A 518 5.06 30.19 5.72
CA SER A 518 4.38 28.91 5.99
C SER A 518 3.66 28.32 4.77
N GLN A 519 3.30 29.14 3.78
CA GLN A 519 2.70 28.66 2.53
C GLN A 519 3.73 28.03 1.59
N ARG A 520 5.00 28.40 1.74
CA ARG A 520 6.12 27.78 1.02
C ARG A 520 6.71 26.62 1.79
N CYS A 521 6.74 26.71 3.11
CA CYS A 521 7.21 25.74 4.11
C CYS A 521 8.68 25.28 3.99
N SER A 522 9.19 24.97 2.79
CA SER A 522 10.56 24.54 2.52
C SER A 522 11.37 25.63 1.83
N SER A 523 12.63 25.80 2.18
CA SER A 523 13.53 26.76 1.52
C SER A 523 13.85 26.38 0.07
N SER A 524 13.97 25.09 -0.19
CA SER A 524 14.40 24.51 -1.47
C SER A 524 13.72 23.16 -1.70
N ILE A 525 13.86 22.65 -2.92
CA ILE A 525 13.61 21.25 -3.29
C ILE A 525 14.97 20.60 -3.55
N LEU A 526 15.21 19.40 -3.03
CA LEU A 526 16.39 18.60 -3.37
C LEU A 526 15.97 17.37 -4.17
N LEU A 527 16.53 17.24 -5.37
CA LEU A 527 16.33 16.13 -6.29
C LEU A 527 17.56 15.22 -6.30
N TYR A 528 17.31 13.92 -6.29
CA TYR A 528 18.32 12.88 -6.59
C TYR A 528 17.60 11.67 -7.21
N THR A 529 18.30 10.61 -7.60
CA THR A 529 17.66 9.40 -8.15
C THR A 529 18.10 8.13 -7.44
N GLN A 530 17.17 7.18 -7.32
CA GLN A 530 17.41 5.78 -6.91
C GLN A 530 16.88 4.76 -7.93
N GLY A 531 16.13 5.20 -8.94
CA GLY A 531 15.58 4.34 -9.97
C GLY A 531 16.05 4.81 -11.35
N PRO A 532 17.28 4.45 -11.77
CA PRO A 532 17.84 4.86 -13.05
C PRO A 532 17.28 4.06 -14.24
N GLY A 533 16.28 3.20 -14.03
CA GLY A 533 15.69 2.38 -15.09
C GLY A 533 16.59 1.24 -15.56
N ILE A 534 17.29 0.57 -14.65
CA ILE A 534 18.17 -0.56 -14.94
C ILE A 534 17.52 -1.88 -14.50
N PHE A 535 17.68 -2.93 -15.30
CA PHE A 535 17.23 -4.28 -14.93
C PHE A 535 17.92 -4.77 -13.66
N SER A 536 17.13 -5.06 -12.62
CA SER A 536 17.54 -5.89 -11.50
C SER A 536 17.03 -7.31 -11.74
N ARG A 537 17.76 -8.14 -12.46
CA ARG A 537 17.32 -9.50 -12.83
C ARG A 537 17.05 -10.38 -11.59
N ARG A 538 15.89 -11.04 -11.53
CA ARG A 538 15.48 -11.91 -10.40
C ARG A 538 16.06 -13.32 -10.42
N ASP A 539 16.77 -13.67 -11.50
CA ASP A 539 17.30 -15.00 -11.79
C ASP A 539 18.84 -15.05 -11.72
N VAL A 540 19.46 -14.00 -11.18
CA VAL A 540 20.92 -13.90 -11.01
C VAL A 540 21.29 -14.21 -9.57
N TYR A 541 22.24 -15.13 -9.38
CA TYR A 541 22.88 -15.34 -8.08
C TYR A 541 23.87 -14.21 -7.82
N LEU A 542 23.60 -13.42 -6.78
CA LEU A 542 24.48 -12.35 -6.33
C LEU A 542 25.41 -12.86 -5.22
N ASP A 543 26.31 -11.98 -4.78
CA ASP A 543 27.12 -12.24 -3.59
C ASP A 543 26.23 -12.49 -2.36
N PRO A 544 26.69 -13.31 -1.39
CA PRO A 544 25.96 -13.55 -0.16
C PRO A 544 25.56 -12.25 0.55
N PRO A 545 24.37 -12.19 1.20
CA PRO A 545 23.92 -10.99 1.88
C PRO A 545 24.93 -10.44 2.87
N SER A 546 25.20 -9.14 2.76
CA SER A 546 26.15 -8.43 3.58
C SER A 546 25.48 -7.38 4.47
N VAL A 547 26.24 -6.89 5.45
CA VAL A 547 25.81 -5.81 6.33
C VAL A 547 25.86 -4.48 5.56
N PRO A 548 24.80 -3.67 5.58
CA PRO A 548 24.70 -2.47 4.75
C PRO A 548 25.49 -1.28 5.32
N PHE A 549 26.82 -1.31 5.22
CA PHE A 549 27.70 -0.20 5.61
C PHE A 549 27.63 0.99 4.65
N GLY A 550 28.32 2.08 5.00
CA GLY A 550 28.60 3.22 4.14
C GLY A 550 27.59 4.36 4.16
N TRP A 551 27.84 5.33 3.28
CA TRP A 551 27.03 6.52 3.06
C TRP A 551 26.57 6.56 1.60
N SER A 552 25.35 7.02 1.36
CA SER A 552 24.78 7.22 0.02
C SER A 552 23.68 8.29 0.06
N LEU A 553 23.33 8.86 -1.09
CA LEU A 553 22.24 9.84 -1.20
C LEU A 553 20.89 9.28 -0.74
N SER A 554 20.65 7.98 -0.95
CA SER A 554 19.45 7.29 -0.46
C SER A 554 19.31 7.27 1.08
N ARG A 555 20.40 7.53 1.82
CA ARG A 555 20.41 7.59 3.29
C ARG A 555 20.18 8.99 3.87
N ILE A 556 20.11 10.03 3.02
CA ILE A 556 19.90 11.41 3.49
C ILE A 556 18.62 11.50 4.31
N SER A 557 17.48 11.11 3.74
CA SER A 557 16.17 11.23 4.40
C SER A 557 16.07 10.39 5.67
N ILE A 558 16.68 9.21 5.65
CA ILE A 558 16.72 8.29 6.79
C ILE A 558 17.37 8.94 8.00
N PHE A 559 18.53 9.59 7.81
CA PHE A 559 19.22 10.26 8.91
C PHE A 559 18.66 11.64 9.23
N SER A 560 18.28 12.41 8.21
CA SER A 560 17.75 13.77 8.38
C SER A 560 16.31 13.83 8.89
N GLU A 561 15.58 12.72 8.84
CA GLU A 561 14.14 12.65 9.16
C GLU A 561 13.25 13.53 8.26
N ALA A 562 13.80 14.13 7.20
CA ALA A 562 13.04 14.88 6.22
C ALA A 562 12.25 13.94 5.28
N PRO A 563 11.12 14.40 4.72
CA PRO A 563 10.34 13.61 3.78
C PRO A 563 11.09 13.44 2.45
N ASP A 564 10.83 12.31 1.81
CA ASP A 564 11.48 11.89 0.56
C ASP A 564 10.51 11.03 -0.24
N SER A 565 10.10 11.57 -1.40
CA SER A 565 9.08 10.94 -2.25
C SER A 565 9.60 10.66 -3.64
N VAL A 566 9.09 9.61 -4.26
CA VAL A 566 9.47 9.15 -5.59
C VAL A 566 8.43 9.60 -6.60
N TYR A 567 8.88 10.28 -7.67
CA TYR A 567 8.07 10.58 -8.85
C TYR A 567 8.55 9.70 -10.01
N PRO A 568 7.65 8.95 -10.67
CA PRO A 568 7.98 8.27 -11.90
C PRO A 568 7.90 9.28 -13.06
N ILE A 569 9.04 9.55 -13.71
CA ILE A 569 9.20 10.70 -14.63
C ILE A 569 9.41 10.29 -16.10
N GLY A 570 9.72 9.01 -16.36
CA GLY A 570 9.93 8.54 -17.72
C GLY A 570 10.29 7.07 -17.76
N GLU A 571 10.70 6.61 -18.93
CA GLU A 571 11.13 5.24 -19.15
C GLU A 571 12.37 5.22 -20.04
N VAL A 572 13.30 4.32 -19.76
CA VAL A 572 14.43 4.01 -20.65
C VAL A 572 14.19 2.66 -21.32
N SER A 573 14.72 2.54 -22.54
CA SER A 573 14.64 1.31 -23.30
C SER A 573 15.88 0.46 -23.04
N GLN A 574 15.70 -0.78 -22.60
CA GLN A 574 16.79 -1.73 -22.38
C GLN A 574 16.47 -3.07 -23.02
N PHE A 575 17.47 -3.72 -23.61
CA PHE A 575 17.32 -5.05 -24.19
C PHE A 575 17.13 -6.09 -23.09
N SER A 576 16.05 -6.88 -23.17
CA SER A 576 15.83 -8.05 -22.33
C SER A 576 16.23 -9.30 -23.09
N GLU A 577 17.13 -10.08 -22.51
CA GLU A 577 17.51 -11.40 -23.00
C GLU A 577 16.37 -12.42 -22.88
N ILE A 578 15.43 -12.18 -21.97
CA ILE A 578 14.27 -13.06 -21.75
C ILE A 578 13.27 -12.90 -22.91
N THR A 579 12.97 -11.66 -23.29
CA THR A 579 12.00 -11.40 -24.37
C THR A 579 12.64 -11.30 -25.75
N GLY A 580 13.97 -11.19 -25.82
CA GLY A 580 14.73 -10.96 -27.06
C GLY A 580 14.42 -9.61 -27.71
N ARG A 581 13.92 -8.64 -26.93
CA ARG A 581 13.47 -7.32 -27.40
C ARG A 581 13.86 -6.24 -26.40
N ASN A 582 13.79 -5.00 -26.86
CA ASN A 582 13.87 -3.86 -25.96
C ASN A 582 12.56 -3.71 -25.19
N GLU A 583 12.65 -3.63 -23.87
CA GLU A 583 11.55 -3.33 -22.97
C GLU A 583 11.76 -1.96 -22.30
N SER A 584 10.67 -1.40 -21.77
CA SER A 584 10.67 -0.11 -21.09
C SER A 584 10.83 -0.31 -19.58
N LEU A 585 11.78 0.40 -18.98
CA LEU A 585 12.00 0.40 -17.54
C LEU A 585 11.78 1.79 -16.94
N PRO A 586 11.11 1.91 -15.79
CA PRO A 586 10.83 3.20 -15.17
C PRO A 586 12.09 3.95 -14.76
N VAL A 587 12.14 5.24 -15.08
CA VAL A 587 13.04 6.22 -14.47
C VAL A 587 12.27 7.03 -13.44
N SER A 588 12.86 7.18 -12.26
CA SER A 588 12.26 7.94 -11.17
C SER A 588 13.22 8.91 -10.53
N VAL A 589 12.66 9.99 -9.98
CA VAL A 589 13.37 11.01 -9.21
C VAL A 589 12.82 11.05 -7.80
N ASN A 590 13.73 11.15 -6.84
CA ASN A 590 13.43 11.41 -5.45
C ASN A 590 13.35 12.92 -5.23
N ILE A 591 12.31 13.36 -4.53
CA ILE A 591 12.01 14.75 -4.22
C ILE A 591 11.97 14.90 -2.70
N MET A 592 12.87 15.71 -2.18
CA MET A 592 12.95 16.06 -0.78
C MET A 592 12.59 17.53 -0.55
N VAL A 593 11.84 17.78 0.52
CA VAL A 593 11.52 19.11 1.05
C VAL A 593 11.84 19.13 2.55
N ALA A 594 11.83 20.30 3.16
CA ALA A 594 12.16 20.46 4.58
C ALA A 594 11.28 19.56 5.47
N ARG A 595 11.85 19.09 6.58
CA ARG A 595 11.17 18.26 7.58
C ARG A 595 9.85 18.88 8.02
N GLY A 596 8.75 18.15 7.87
CA GLY A 596 7.38 18.59 8.18
C GLY A 596 6.66 19.36 7.06
N CYS A 597 7.24 19.44 5.86
CA CYS A 597 6.62 20.05 4.68
C CYS A 597 6.06 19.02 3.68
N ASP A 598 5.81 17.80 4.16
CA ASP A 598 5.38 16.62 3.39
C ASP A 598 4.27 16.94 2.38
N GLY A 599 3.25 17.70 2.79
CA GLY A 599 2.09 17.97 1.95
C GLY A 599 2.32 18.88 0.75
N LEU A 600 3.48 19.53 0.64
CA LEU A 600 3.87 20.22 -0.59
C LEU A 600 4.07 19.23 -1.73
N VAL A 601 4.54 18.03 -1.42
CA VAL A 601 4.98 17.07 -2.43
C VAL A 601 3.79 16.51 -3.22
N PRO A 602 2.78 15.85 -2.62
CA PRO A 602 1.63 15.39 -3.41
C PRO A 602 0.89 16.54 -4.11
N ARG A 603 0.82 17.74 -3.50
CA ARG A 603 0.26 18.95 -4.13
C ARG A 603 1.05 19.37 -5.38
N LEU A 604 2.38 19.32 -5.34
CA LEU A 604 3.24 19.54 -6.49
C LEU A 604 2.98 18.50 -7.57
N ALA A 605 2.86 17.22 -7.22
CA ALA A 605 2.52 16.17 -8.18
C ALA A 605 1.17 16.43 -8.87
N GLU A 606 0.14 16.81 -8.11
CA GLU A 606 -1.17 17.18 -8.66
C GLU A 606 -1.08 18.37 -9.65
N ASP A 607 -0.31 19.41 -9.32
CA ASP A 607 -0.11 20.56 -10.22
C ASP A 607 0.65 20.21 -11.49
N LEU A 608 1.75 19.44 -11.38
CA LEU A 608 2.54 19.02 -12.53
C LEU A 608 1.75 18.07 -13.44
N VAL A 609 0.90 17.20 -12.88
CA VAL A 609 -0.04 16.37 -13.65
C VAL A 609 -1.08 17.24 -14.37
N GLY A 610 -1.65 18.22 -13.68
CA GLY A 610 -2.62 19.15 -14.27
C GLY A 610 -2.06 19.97 -15.45
N LEU A 611 -0.74 20.18 -15.48
CA LEU A 611 -0.02 20.87 -16.55
C LEU A 611 0.56 19.92 -17.61
N GLY A 612 0.48 18.60 -17.41
CA GLY A 612 1.04 17.60 -18.31
C GLY A 612 2.58 17.43 -18.23
N LEU A 613 3.23 18.06 -17.25
CA LEU A 613 4.67 17.91 -16.96
C LEU A 613 4.99 16.59 -16.25
N LEU A 614 3.99 15.99 -15.60
CA LEU A 614 4.09 14.68 -14.98
C LEU A 614 2.93 13.79 -15.43
N LYS A 615 3.19 12.50 -15.67
CA LYS A 615 2.17 11.56 -16.14
C LYS A 615 1.75 10.63 -15.02
N ILE A 616 0.45 10.32 -14.94
CA ILE A 616 -0.07 9.26 -14.07
C ILE A 616 0.35 7.90 -14.68
N PRO A 617 1.17 7.10 -13.99
CA PRO A 617 1.58 5.80 -14.49
C PRO A 617 0.39 4.82 -14.54
N LYS A 618 0.33 4.00 -15.59
CA LYS A 618 -0.66 2.92 -15.72
C LYS A 618 -0.11 1.60 -15.17
N THR A 619 -1.02 0.65 -14.96
CA THR A 619 -0.63 -0.75 -14.68
C THR A 619 -0.20 -1.47 -15.95
N GLY A 620 0.68 -2.45 -15.82
CA GLY A 620 1.16 -3.26 -16.94
C GLY A 620 2.67 -3.22 -17.11
N LYS A 621 3.14 -3.71 -18.25
CA LYS A 621 4.59 -3.84 -18.50
C LYS A 621 5.37 -2.54 -18.64
N SER A 622 4.70 -1.43 -18.93
CA SER A 622 5.31 -0.10 -18.96
C SER A 622 4.46 0.90 -18.18
N MET A 623 5.02 2.04 -17.81
CA MET A 623 4.29 3.16 -17.22
C MET A 623 3.16 3.67 -18.13
N SER A 624 3.23 3.38 -19.43
CA SER A 624 2.18 3.68 -20.41
C SER A 624 1.11 2.58 -20.52
N GLY A 625 1.30 1.44 -19.87
CA GLY A 625 0.39 0.30 -19.81
C GLY A 625 0.92 -0.95 -20.52
N GLY A 626 0.02 -1.74 -21.10
CA GLY A 626 0.36 -2.93 -21.89
C GLY A 626 0.25 -4.24 -21.14
N SER A 627 0.18 -5.33 -21.90
CA SER A 627 0.05 -6.69 -21.37
C SER A 627 1.25 -7.09 -20.52
N ILE A 628 0.98 -7.71 -19.38
CA ILE A 628 2.00 -8.32 -18.51
C ILE A 628 2.42 -9.64 -19.17
N LEU A 629 3.72 -9.95 -19.15
CA LEU A 629 4.33 -10.96 -20.02
C LEU A 629 4.42 -12.37 -19.41
N PHE A 630 3.86 -12.59 -18.22
CA PHE A 630 3.84 -13.88 -17.54
C PHE A 630 2.45 -14.21 -16.98
#